data_AF-A0A6L4ZFV8-F1
#
_entry.id   AF-A0A6L4ZFV8-F1
#
_cell.length_a   1.000
_cell.length_b   1.000
_cell.length_c   1.000
_cell.angle_alpha   90.00
_cell.angle_beta   90.00
_cell.angle_gamma   90.00
#
_symmetry.space_group_name_H-M   'P 1'
#
loop_
_entity.id
_entity.type
_entity.pdbx_description
1 polymer ?
#
loop_
_entity_poly.entity_id
_entity_poly.type
_entity_poly.pdbx_seq_one_letter_code
_entity_poly.pdbx_strand_id
1 'polypeptide(L)'
;MAQPCINSIVQPVTSGSLVDGIWQYGAADSYKFRNVKFGILHLGMPSYDGILKDDDIRAIMKYVSDSEKSAGTVKPAIVKEFETLDYKLNVEVFAEGLEIPWAIDFLDPSTALITEKPGRVRVVIKGKLQPEPVKNIPKVLNEGQGGLMDVAVDPDYSQNGWVYLAFSHVLDKKAGEERPGAMTKIVRGKIENNTWANEQVLFEAPHETYRTTRHHYGCRIVFDPEGYLYFAIGDRGAGFQAQDNSLPNGKVHRIHKDGKIPADNPYMSDPKAMKSLYSLGNRNIQGMAIHPETGELWTTEHGPMGGDELNLIKPGKNYGWETITYGINYNGTIITELTHMEGMEQPNFYWTPSIAVCGLDFYRGDLFKKWKNKLLVGALKYEEVRLLSLEGNRVMHDEVILKGQGRVRDVQTGPDGAIYVVLNDPGTVLKLMPKID
;
A
#
# COMPACT_ATOMS: atom_id res chain seq x y z
N MET A 1 14.63 -34.26 -16.03
CA MET A 1 15.47 -33.41 -16.91
C MET A 1 14.75 -32.15 -17.44
N ALA A 2 13.42 -32.02 -17.40
CA ALA A 2 12.70 -30.83 -17.92
C ALA A 2 12.55 -29.65 -16.91
N GLN A 3 12.58 -29.91 -15.60
CA GLN A 3 12.34 -28.91 -14.56
C GLN A 3 13.31 -27.70 -14.57
N PRO A 4 14.64 -27.89 -14.73
CA PRO A 4 15.58 -26.77 -14.69
C PRO A 4 15.41 -25.82 -15.89
N CYS A 5 15.09 -26.35 -17.08
CA CYS A 5 14.84 -25.55 -18.27
C CYS A 5 13.52 -24.78 -18.19
N ILE A 6 12.47 -25.38 -17.60
CA ILE A 6 11.20 -24.68 -17.39
C ILE A 6 11.40 -23.54 -16.39
N ASN A 7 12.08 -23.76 -15.26
CA ASN A 7 12.35 -22.71 -14.26
C ASN A 7 12.94 -21.44 -14.88
N SER A 8 13.96 -21.56 -15.74
CA SER A 8 14.58 -20.41 -16.44
C SER A 8 13.68 -19.68 -17.43
N ILE A 9 12.59 -20.32 -17.90
CA ILE A 9 11.62 -19.73 -18.84
C ILE A 9 10.58 -18.89 -18.11
N VAL A 10 10.24 -19.26 -16.88
CA VAL A 10 9.08 -18.72 -16.15
C VAL A 10 9.46 -17.80 -14.98
N GLN A 11 10.67 -17.94 -14.44
CA GLN A 11 11.24 -17.03 -13.44
C GLN A 11 12.77 -16.90 -13.59
N PRO A 12 13.40 -15.87 -12.99
CA PRO A 12 14.85 -15.72 -12.97
C PRO A 12 15.57 -16.95 -12.39
N VAL A 13 16.79 -17.24 -12.82
CA VAL A 13 17.57 -18.43 -12.38
C VAL A 13 17.80 -18.48 -10.85
N THR A 14 17.67 -17.34 -10.17
CA THR A 14 17.76 -17.22 -8.71
C THR A 14 16.44 -17.48 -7.96
N SER A 15 15.35 -17.79 -8.67
CA SER A 15 14.05 -18.09 -8.05
C SER A 15 14.01 -19.50 -7.45
N GLY A 16 13.17 -19.68 -6.42
CA GLY A 16 12.88 -20.97 -5.81
C GLY A 16 12.19 -21.96 -6.77
N SER A 17 11.74 -23.09 -6.25
CA SER A 17 11.07 -24.12 -7.05
C SER A 17 9.75 -23.59 -7.59
N LEU A 18 9.39 -23.83 -8.86
CA LEU A 18 8.04 -23.47 -9.34
C LEU A 18 6.94 -24.36 -8.76
N VAL A 19 7.30 -25.48 -8.16
CA VAL A 19 6.35 -26.47 -7.65
C VAL A 19 5.82 -26.10 -6.26
N ASP A 20 6.50 -25.19 -5.56
CA ASP A 20 6.08 -24.69 -4.25
C ASP A 20 5.02 -23.57 -4.34
N GLY A 21 4.66 -23.15 -5.56
CA GLY A 21 3.65 -22.11 -5.82
C GLY A 21 4.11 -20.69 -5.52
N ILE A 22 5.38 -20.48 -5.18
CA ILE A 22 5.92 -19.17 -4.81
C ILE A 22 6.36 -18.44 -6.08
N TRP A 23 5.50 -17.52 -6.54
CA TRP A 23 5.80 -16.64 -7.68
C TRP A 23 6.34 -15.29 -7.23
N GLN A 24 7.67 -15.13 -7.33
CA GLN A 24 8.38 -13.92 -6.90
C GLN A 24 7.97 -12.65 -7.68
N TYR A 25 7.32 -12.80 -8.84
CA TYR A 25 6.98 -11.70 -9.75
C TYR A 25 5.48 -11.63 -10.10
N GLY A 26 4.62 -12.20 -9.24
CA GLY A 26 3.16 -12.13 -9.35
C GLY A 26 2.53 -13.50 -9.61
N ALA A 27 1.54 -13.85 -8.78
CA ALA A 27 0.91 -15.16 -8.77
C ALA A 27 -0.31 -15.29 -9.70
N ALA A 28 -0.82 -14.19 -10.27
CA ALA A 28 -1.93 -14.26 -11.23
C ALA A 28 -1.42 -14.63 -12.63
N ASP A 29 -2.23 -15.37 -13.39
CA ASP A 29 -1.85 -15.84 -14.73
C ASP A 29 -1.46 -14.68 -15.67
N SER A 30 -2.10 -13.52 -15.55
CA SER A 30 -1.72 -12.36 -16.36
C SER A 30 -0.33 -11.81 -16.05
N TYR A 31 0.17 -11.96 -14.82
CA TYR A 31 1.53 -11.58 -14.44
C TYR A 31 2.53 -12.64 -14.88
N LYS A 32 2.25 -13.91 -14.60
CA LYS A 32 3.08 -15.04 -15.05
C LYS A 32 3.27 -15.00 -16.57
N PHE A 33 2.20 -14.79 -17.33
CA PHE A 33 2.23 -14.70 -18.79
C PHE A 33 3.10 -13.55 -19.26
N ARG A 34 2.95 -12.39 -18.64
CA ARG A 34 3.70 -11.19 -18.97
C ARG A 34 5.19 -11.35 -18.66
N ASN A 35 5.53 -11.92 -17.51
CA ASN A 35 6.90 -12.15 -17.10
C ASN A 35 7.60 -13.12 -18.05
N VAL A 36 6.92 -14.19 -18.46
CA VAL A 36 7.45 -15.09 -19.50
C VAL A 36 7.59 -14.35 -20.82
N LYS A 37 6.52 -13.67 -21.26
CA LYS A 37 6.50 -13.03 -22.56
C LYS A 37 7.59 -11.97 -22.69
N PHE A 38 7.65 -11.01 -21.77
CA PHE A 38 8.55 -9.86 -21.89
C PHE A 38 9.87 -10.02 -21.11
N GLY A 39 10.02 -11.09 -20.34
CA GLY A 39 11.17 -11.33 -19.49
C GLY A 39 11.23 -10.41 -18.27
N ILE A 40 12.26 -10.62 -17.46
CA ILE A 40 12.65 -9.75 -16.34
C ILE A 40 14.15 -9.52 -16.46
N LEU A 41 14.52 -8.66 -17.41
CA LEU A 41 15.88 -8.53 -17.94
C LEU A 41 16.93 -8.20 -16.87
N HIS A 42 16.60 -7.35 -15.89
CA HIS A 42 17.50 -6.98 -14.80
C HIS A 42 17.80 -8.14 -13.82
N LEU A 43 17.07 -9.25 -13.91
CA LEU A 43 17.31 -10.48 -13.16
C LEU A 43 17.82 -11.61 -14.05
N GLY A 44 18.22 -11.29 -15.28
CA GLY A 44 18.70 -12.26 -16.25
C GLY A 44 17.62 -13.17 -16.81
N MET A 45 16.34 -12.86 -16.63
CA MET A 45 15.25 -13.58 -17.29
C MET A 45 15.02 -12.96 -18.68
N PRO A 46 15.32 -13.68 -19.77
CA PRO A 46 15.20 -13.16 -21.12
C PRO A 46 13.72 -12.96 -21.51
N SER A 47 13.48 -12.07 -22.48
CA SER A 47 12.19 -11.97 -23.15
C SER A 47 11.98 -13.18 -24.07
N TYR A 48 10.76 -13.73 -24.07
CA TYR A 48 10.34 -14.75 -25.03
C TYR A 48 9.38 -14.19 -26.09
N ASP A 49 9.18 -12.87 -26.11
CA ASP A 49 8.37 -12.18 -27.10
C ASP A 49 9.02 -12.33 -28.49
N GLY A 50 8.20 -12.69 -29.47
CA GLY A 50 8.68 -13.06 -30.81
C GLY A 50 9.44 -14.40 -30.91
N ILE A 51 9.75 -15.06 -29.79
CA ILE A 51 10.38 -16.39 -29.75
C ILE A 51 9.32 -17.48 -29.57
N LEU A 52 8.39 -17.29 -28.64
CA LEU A 52 7.25 -18.18 -28.39
C LEU A 52 5.95 -17.49 -28.78
N LYS A 53 4.97 -18.26 -29.28
CA LYS A 53 3.62 -17.73 -29.51
C LYS A 53 2.89 -17.60 -28.17
N ASP A 54 1.93 -16.69 -28.11
CA ASP A 54 1.11 -16.47 -26.90
C ASP A 54 0.45 -17.76 -26.40
N ASP A 55 -0.02 -18.62 -27.31
CA ASP A 55 -0.64 -19.89 -26.93
C ASP A 55 0.36 -20.90 -26.35
N ASP A 56 1.62 -20.88 -26.80
CA ASP A 56 2.69 -21.73 -26.25
C ASP A 56 3.04 -21.28 -24.82
N ILE A 57 3.14 -19.96 -24.60
CA ILE A 57 3.38 -19.39 -23.27
C ILE A 57 2.23 -19.77 -22.32
N ARG A 58 0.98 -19.65 -22.77
CA ARG A 58 -0.20 -20.06 -21.98
C ARG A 58 -0.18 -21.56 -21.67
N ALA A 59 0.23 -22.40 -22.62
CA ALA A 59 0.32 -23.85 -22.42
C ALA A 59 1.39 -24.22 -21.39
N ILE A 60 2.58 -23.60 -21.46
CA ILE A 60 3.66 -23.78 -20.46
C ILE A 60 3.16 -23.38 -19.07
N MET A 61 2.52 -22.22 -18.96
CA MET A 61 1.98 -21.78 -17.68
C MET A 61 0.89 -22.68 -17.13
N LYS A 62 -0.02 -23.15 -17.98
CA LYS A 62 -1.06 -24.10 -17.58
C LYS A 62 -0.42 -25.38 -17.04
N TYR A 63 0.61 -25.89 -17.69
CA TYR A 63 1.36 -27.05 -17.22
C TYR A 63 2.00 -26.81 -15.84
N VAL A 64 2.62 -25.65 -15.62
CA VAL A 64 3.19 -25.30 -14.30
C VAL A 64 2.10 -25.18 -13.23
N SER A 65 0.99 -24.51 -13.53
CA SER A 65 -0.17 -24.37 -12.62
C SER A 65 -0.81 -25.70 -12.26
N ASP A 66 -0.98 -26.60 -13.25
CA ASP A 66 -1.51 -27.94 -13.02
C ASP A 66 -0.51 -28.78 -12.19
N SER A 67 0.81 -28.58 -12.38
CA SER A 67 1.86 -29.22 -11.59
C SER A 67 1.87 -28.74 -10.13
N GLU A 68 1.69 -27.43 -9.88
CA GLU A 68 1.54 -26.83 -8.55
C GLU A 68 0.33 -27.41 -7.80
N LYS A 69 -0.84 -27.44 -8.45
CA LYS A 69 -2.07 -28.02 -7.90
C LYS A 69 -1.92 -29.49 -7.56
N SER A 70 -1.16 -30.22 -8.39
CA SER A 70 -0.92 -31.66 -8.18
C SER A 70 0.08 -31.92 -7.06
N ALA A 71 1.04 -31.02 -6.84
CA ALA A 71 2.08 -31.17 -5.83
C ALA A 71 1.66 -30.70 -4.43
N GLY A 72 0.72 -29.75 -4.35
CA GLY A 72 0.33 -29.11 -3.09
C GLY A 72 1.37 -28.09 -2.64
N THR A 73 1.05 -26.81 -2.77
CA THR A 73 1.95 -25.71 -2.40
C THR A 73 1.87 -25.48 -0.89
N VAL A 74 2.78 -26.07 -0.12
CA VAL A 74 2.89 -25.80 1.31
C VAL A 74 3.69 -24.53 1.47
N LYS A 75 3.02 -23.42 1.82
CA LYS A 75 3.73 -22.20 2.18
C LYS A 75 4.63 -22.46 3.38
N PRO A 76 5.86 -21.88 3.40
CA PRO A 76 6.72 -21.99 4.57
C PRO A 76 5.97 -21.54 5.81
N ALA A 77 6.17 -22.24 6.92
CA ALA A 77 5.67 -21.79 8.20
C ALA A 77 6.28 -20.43 8.54
N ILE A 78 5.52 -19.59 9.24
CA ILE A 78 6.02 -18.32 9.75
C ILE A 78 7.24 -18.60 10.64
N VAL A 79 8.36 -17.95 10.33
CA VAL A 79 9.59 -18.06 11.13
C VAL A 79 9.32 -17.51 12.51
N LYS A 80 9.83 -18.18 13.55
CA LYS A 80 9.66 -17.71 14.94
C LYS A 80 10.72 -16.71 15.34
N GLU A 81 11.90 -16.80 14.74
CA GLU A 81 13.04 -15.95 15.03
C GLU A 81 13.86 -15.70 13.76
N PHE A 82 14.49 -14.54 13.67
CA PHE A 82 15.52 -14.25 12.67
C PHE A 82 16.44 -13.13 13.15
N GLU A 83 17.55 -12.92 12.46
CA GLU A 83 18.54 -11.89 12.80
C GLU A 83 18.52 -10.76 11.76
N THR A 84 18.69 -9.54 12.25
CA THR A 84 18.94 -8.31 11.49
C THR A 84 20.35 -7.82 11.79
N LEU A 85 20.80 -6.75 11.15
CA LEU A 85 22.10 -6.14 11.47
C LEU A 85 22.18 -5.68 12.94
N ASP A 86 21.05 -5.27 13.52
CA ASP A 86 21.01 -4.62 14.83
C ASP A 86 20.47 -5.49 15.97
N TYR A 87 19.59 -6.44 15.66
CA TYR A 87 18.81 -7.23 16.63
C TYR A 87 18.55 -8.65 16.15
N LYS A 88 18.45 -9.58 17.11
CA LYS A 88 17.71 -10.83 16.94
C LYS A 88 16.24 -10.58 17.26
N LEU A 89 15.34 -11.00 16.38
CA LEU A 89 13.90 -10.77 16.52
C LEU A 89 13.16 -12.05 16.86
N ASN A 90 12.12 -11.91 17.69
CA ASN A 90 11.03 -12.87 17.85
C ASN A 90 9.84 -12.44 16.99
N VAL A 91 9.17 -13.40 16.38
CA VAL A 91 7.97 -13.20 15.55
C VAL A 91 6.82 -13.97 16.14
N GLU A 92 5.74 -13.27 16.42
CA GLU A 92 4.50 -13.84 16.93
C GLU A 92 3.35 -13.60 15.95
N VAL A 93 2.44 -14.57 15.85
CA VAL A 93 1.16 -14.38 15.16
C VAL A 93 0.24 -13.62 16.11
N PHE A 94 -0.03 -12.35 15.80
CA PHE A 94 -0.90 -11.49 16.60
C PHE A 94 -2.39 -11.72 16.29
N ALA A 95 -2.70 -11.93 15.01
CA ALA A 95 -4.04 -12.27 14.55
C ALA A 95 -3.95 -13.07 13.25
N GLU A 96 -4.84 -14.05 13.06
CA GLU A 96 -4.90 -14.91 11.88
C GLU A 96 -6.36 -15.14 11.46
N GLY A 97 -6.58 -15.75 10.29
CA GLY A 97 -7.93 -15.96 9.75
C GLY A 97 -8.58 -14.67 9.25
N LEU A 98 -7.76 -13.70 8.84
CA LEU A 98 -8.20 -12.46 8.22
C LEU A 98 -8.40 -12.66 6.71
N GLU A 99 -9.31 -11.91 6.10
CA GLU A 99 -9.56 -11.95 4.66
C GLU A 99 -9.05 -10.68 4.00
N ILE A 100 -7.86 -10.77 3.39
CA ILE A 100 -7.21 -9.64 2.71
C ILE A 100 -7.17 -8.39 3.64
N PRO A 101 -6.54 -8.49 4.82
CA PRO A 101 -6.42 -7.34 5.71
C PRO A 101 -5.67 -6.19 5.01
N TRP A 102 -6.01 -4.94 5.33
CA TRP A 102 -5.47 -3.77 4.63
C TRP A 102 -4.69 -2.81 5.53
N ALA A 103 -5.25 -2.44 6.69
CA ALA A 103 -4.59 -1.61 7.68
C ALA A 103 -4.84 -2.15 9.09
N ILE A 104 -3.98 -1.76 10.01
CA ILE A 104 -4.14 -1.93 11.44
C ILE A 104 -3.99 -0.56 12.12
N ASP A 105 -4.73 -0.33 13.19
CA ASP A 105 -4.46 0.77 14.13
C ASP A 105 -4.97 0.44 15.54
N PHE A 106 -4.53 1.17 16.55
CA PHE A 106 -4.74 0.82 17.96
C PHE A 106 -5.66 1.83 18.67
N LEU A 107 -6.74 1.32 19.26
CA LEU A 107 -7.60 2.12 20.16
C LEU A 107 -6.89 2.39 21.49
N ASP A 108 -6.16 1.39 21.96
CA ASP A 108 -5.41 1.37 23.22
C ASP A 108 -4.33 0.27 23.18
N PRO A 109 -3.44 0.16 24.18
CA PRO A 109 -2.38 -0.87 24.21
C PRO A 109 -2.83 -2.33 24.09
N SER A 110 -4.12 -2.60 24.31
CA SER A 110 -4.71 -3.93 24.30
C SER A 110 -5.73 -4.15 23.20
N THR A 111 -6.14 -3.10 22.47
CA THR A 111 -7.20 -3.19 21.48
C THR A 111 -6.77 -2.61 20.14
N ALA A 112 -6.79 -3.44 19.09
CA ALA A 112 -6.50 -3.05 17.73
C ALA A 112 -7.72 -3.20 16.82
N LEU A 113 -7.82 -2.33 15.82
CA LEU A 113 -8.73 -2.41 14.68
C LEU A 113 -7.93 -2.87 13.46
N ILE A 114 -8.51 -3.78 12.68
CA ILE A 114 -7.94 -4.24 11.41
C ILE A 114 -9.02 -4.13 10.35
N THR A 115 -8.75 -3.45 9.24
CA THR A 115 -9.65 -3.44 8.09
C THR A 115 -9.39 -4.63 7.19
N GLU A 116 -10.45 -5.19 6.62
CA GLU A 116 -10.41 -6.23 5.60
C GLU A 116 -11.04 -5.66 4.32
N LYS A 117 -10.32 -5.80 3.20
CA LYS A 117 -10.70 -5.25 1.89
C LYS A 117 -12.16 -5.56 1.48
N PRO A 118 -12.73 -6.74 1.81
CA PRO A 118 -14.14 -7.05 1.54
C PRO A 118 -15.18 -6.16 2.23
N GLY A 119 -14.81 -5.28 3.17
CA GLY A 119 -15.74 -4.36 3.83
C GLY A 119 -16.00 -4.70 5.30
N ARG A 120 -14.98 -5.13 6.04
CA ARG A 120 -15.11 -5.48 7.46
C ARG A 120 -14.06 -4.77 8.31
N VAL A 121 -14.46 -4.28 9.47
CA VAL A 121 -13.54 -3.88 10.54
C VAL A 121 -13.53 -5.00 11.57
N ARG A 122 -12.35 -5.59 11.80
CA ARG A 122 -12.10 -6.61 12.81
C ARG A 122 -11.51 -5.97 14.06
N VAL A 123 -11.87 -6.51 15.22
CA VAL A 123 -11.34 -6.05 16.50
C VAL A 123 -10.48 -7.16 17.10
N VAL A 124 -9.28 -6.82 17.56
CA VAL A 124 -8.41 -7.72 18.32
C VAL A 124 -8.29 -7.17 19.73
N ILE A 125 -8.66 -7.97 20.73
CA ILE A 125 -8.60 -7.59 22.15
C ILE A 125 -7.60 -8.52 22.84
N LYS A 126 -6.54 -7.97 23.41
CA LYS A 126 -5.46 -8.69 24.12
C LYS A 126 -4.91 -9.85 23.27
N GLY A 127 -4.65 -9.57 21.99
CA GLY A 127 -4.14 -10.54 21.02
C GLY A 127 -5.16 -11.60 20.58
N LYS A 128 -6.45 -11.43 20.87
CA LYS A 128 -7.52 -12.34 20.44
C LYS A 128 -8.47 -11.65 19.48
N LEU A 129 -8.52 -12.16 18.25
CA LEU A 129 -9.46 -11.73 17.23
C LEU A 129 -10.89 -12.02 17.68
N GLN A 130 -11.74 -11.01 17.67
CA GLN A 130 -13.16 -11.16 18.00
C GLN A 130 -13.88 -11.94 16.88
N PRO A 131 -14.85 -12.80 17.24
CA PRO A 131 -15.52 -13.67 16.27
C PRO A 131 -16.31 -12.86 15.24
N GLU A 132 -17.05 -11.85 15.70
CA GLU A 132 -17.88 -11.01 14.84
C GLU A 132 -17.13 -9.72 14.43
N PRO A 133 -17.17 -9.32 13.15
CA PRO A 133 -16.71 -7.99 12.74
C PRO A 133 -17.62 -6.90 13.34
N VAL A 134 -17.15 -5.66 13.32
CA VAL A 134 -17.99 -4.50 13.63
C VAL A 134 -19.16 -4.46 12.63
N LYS A 135 -20.36 -4.16 13.12
CA LYS A 135 -21.57 -4.10 12.30
C LYS A 135 -21.77 -2.71 11.71
N ASN A 136 -22.60 -2.62 10.66
CA ASN A 136 -23.04 -1.35 10.07
C ASN A 136 -21.91 -0.48 9.47
N ILE A 137 -20.83 -1.11 9.00
CA ILE A 137 -19.76 -0.41 8.26
C ILE A 137 -20.32 0.14 6.93
N PRO A 138 -19.79 1.26 6.40
CA PRO A 138 -20.12 1.74 5.05
C PRO A 138 -20.03 0.66 3.98
N LYS A 139 -20.95 0.72 3.02
CA LYS A 139 -20.86 -0.10 1.81
C LYS A 139 -19.64 0.33 0.99
N VAL A 140 -18.84 -0.66 0.59
CA VAL A 140 -17.63 -0.46 -0.22
C VAL A 140 -17.71 -1.21 -1.55
N LEU A 141 -16.96 -0.76 -2.55
CA LEU A 141 -16.74 -1.53 -3.78
C LEU A 141 -15.48 -2.38 -3.67
N ASN A 142 -15.66 -3.65 -3.30
CA ASN A 142 -14.60 -4.65 -3.28
C ASN A 142 -14.32 -5.21 -4.68
N GLU A 143 -13.69 -4.42 -5.55
CA GLU A 143 -13.25 -4.84 -6.88
C GLU A 143 -11.82 -4.39 -7.19
N GLY A 144 -11.01 -5.29 -7.77
CA GLY A 144 -9.61 -5.01 -8.06
C GLY A 144 -8.86 -4.56 -6.80
N GLN A 145 -8.31 -3.34 -6.82
CA GLN A 145 -7.63 -2.73 -5.68
C GLN A 145 -8.56 -1.98 -4.72
N GLY A 146 -9.85 -1.86 -5.01
CA GLY A 146 -10.84 -1.18 -4.15
C GLY A 146 -11.35 -2.09 -3.04
N GLY A 147 -11.87 -1.48 -1.97
CA GLY A 147 -12.49 -2.12 -0.83
C GLY A 147 -12.60 -1.16 0.35
N LEU A 148 -12.75 -1.72 1.55
CA LEU A 148 -12.43 -1.01 2.79
C LEU A 148 -10.91 -1.02 2.97
N MET A 149 -10.31 0.16 3.03
CA MET A 149 -8.87 0.31 2.94
C MET A 149 -8.35 0.71 4.31
N ASP A 150 -8.17 2.00 4.57
CA ASP A 150 -7.48 2.44 5.77
C ASP A 150 -8.42 2.57 6.97
N VAL A 151 -7.85 2.36 8.16
CA VAL A 151 -8.44 2.74 9.44
C VAL A 151 -7.42 3.58 10.19
N ALA A 152 -7.86 4.71 10.72
CA ALA A 152 -7.04 5.53 11.60
C ALA A 152 -7.84 5.90 12.85
N VAL A 153 -7.20 5.83 14.00
CA VAL A 153 -7.75 6.16 15.31
C VAL A 153 -7.38 7.60 15.62
N ASP A 154 -8.34 8.39 16.11
CA ASP A 154 -8.06 9.78 16.48
C ASP A 154 -6.94 9.84 17.54
N PRO A 155 -5.96 10.74 17.43
CA PRO A 155 -4.96 10.93 18.48
C PRO A 155 -5.57 11.21 19.87
N ASP A 156 -6.77 11.80 19.91
CA ASP A 156 -7.54 12.06 21.13
C ASP A 156 -8.66 11.05 21.37
N TYR A 157 -8.54 9.81 20.85
CA TYR A 157 -9.60 8.78 20.90
C TYR A 157 -10.14 8.55 22.32
N SER A 158 -9.26 8.55 23.32
CA SER A 158 -9.66 8.38 24.73
C SER A 158 -10.66 9.44 25.22
N GLN A 159 -10.71 10.60 24.56
CA GLN A 159 -11.61 11.71 24.89
C GLN A 159 -12.84 11.74 23.98
N ASN A 160 -12.68 11.43 22.69
CA ASN A 160 -13.71 11.70 21.68
C ASN A 160 -14.33 10.43 21.05
N GLY A 161 -13.63 9.30 21.05
CA GLY A 161 -14.06 8.02 20.47
C GLY A 161 -14.10 7.98 18.94
N TRP A 162 -13.42 8.88 18.23
CA TRP A 162 -13.47 8.94 16.77
C TRP A 162 -12.52 7.94 16.10
N VAL A 163 -13.06 7.20 15.14
CA VAL A 163 -12.32 6.33 14.21
C VAL A 163 -12.61 6.81 12.80
N TYR A 164 -11.62 6.75 11.93
CA TYR A 164 -11.65 7.22 10.55
C TYR A 164 -11.52 6.04 9.61
N LEU A 165 -12.31 6.02 8.54
CA LEU A 165 -12.28 4.99 7.51
C LEU A 165 -12.10 5.61 6.14
N ALA A 166 -11.21 5.03 5.34
CA ALA A 166 -11.07 5.32 3.92
C ALA A 166 -11.47 4.10 3.08
N PHE A 167 -12.28 4.31 2.05
CA PHE A 167 -12.77 3.20 1.23
C PHE A 167 -13.12 3.62 -0.19
N SER A 168 -13.27 2.64 -1.07
CA SER A 168 -13.83 2.82 -2.41
C SER A 168 -15.35 3.02 -2.34
N HIS A 169 -15.78 4.28 -2.41
CA HIS A 169 -17.18 4.63 -2.57
C HIS A 169 -17.62 4.42 -4.01
N VAL A 170 -18.85 3.95 -4.18
CA VAL A 170 -19.40 3.54 -5.48
C VAL A 170 -20.74 4.20 -5.73
N LEU A 171 -20.89 4.72 -6.95
CA LEU A 171 -22.14 5.28 -7.43
C LEU A 171 -23.00 4.19 -8.08
N ASP A 172 -24.27 4.49 -8.30
CA ASP A 172 -25.10 3.65 -9.16
C ASP A 172 -24.52 3.61 -10.57
N LYS A 173 -24.60 2.43 -11.19
CA LYS A 173 -24.10 2.21 -12.55
C LYS A 173 -24.97 3.00 -13.53
N LYS A 174 -24.36 3.88 -14.32
CA LYS A 174 -25.07 4.63 -15.36
C LYS A 174 -25.45 3.71 -16.53
N ALA A 175 -26.52 4.05 -17.23
CA ALA A 175 -26.93 3.31 -18.43
C ALA A 175 -25.82 3.34 -19.50
N GLY A 176 -25.50 2.17 -20.06
CA GLY A 176 -24.43 2.03 -21.06
C GLY A 176 -23.02 1.85 -20.48
N GLU A 177 -22.80 2.00 -19.17
CA GLU A 177 -21.52 1.68 -18.55
C GLU A 177 -21.41 0.20 -18.17
N GLU A 178 -20.25 -0.40 -18.42
CA GLU A 178 -19.96 -1.78 -18.00
C GLU A 178 -19.79 -1.91 -16.49
N ARG A 179 -19.31 -0.84 -15.83
CA ARG A 179 -18.98 -0.80 -14.40
C ARG A 179 -19.43 0.52 -13.77
N PRO A 180 -19.79 0.53 -12.48
CA PRO A 180 -20.11 1.78 -11.78
C PRO A 180 -18.86 2.66 -11.61
N GLY A 181 -19.07 3.97 -11.54
CA GLY A 181 -18.04 4.91 -11.13
C GLY A 181 -17.68 4.72 -9.65
N ALA A 182 -16.40 4.75 -9.34
CA ALA A 182 -15.89 4.65 -7.96
C ALA A 182 -14.73 5.60 -7.68
N MET A 183 -14.68 6.11 -6.45
CA MET A 183 -13.66 7.03 -5.94
C MET A 183 -13.43 6.79 -4.45
N THR A 184 -12.31 7.28 -3.93
CA THR A 184 -12.01 7.28 -2.50
C THR A 184 -12.93 8.23 -1.73
N LYS A 185 -13.46 7.76 -0.60
CA LYS A 185 -14.27 8.53 0.34
C LYS A 185 -13.72 8.34 1.75
N ILE A 186 -13.73 9.44 2.53
CA ILE A 186 -13.24 9.47 3.91
C ILE A 186 -14.41 9.81 4.83
N VAL A 187 -14.60 8.99 5.85
CA VAL A 187 -15.60 9.20 6.90
C VAL A 187 -14.97 9.04 8.28
N ARG A 188 -15.62 9.56 9.31
CA ARG A 188 -15.37 9.17 10.70
C ARG A 188 -16.65 8.72 11.38
N GLY A 189 -16.52 7.97 12.45
CA GLY A 189 -17.61 7.44 13.24
C GLY A 189 -17.10 6.92 14.57
N LYS A 190 -18.00 6.31 15.35
CA LYS A 190 -17.69 5.67 16.62
C LYS A 190 -18.05 4.20 16.57
N ILE A 191 -17.35 3.38 17.34
CA ILE A 191 -17.66 1.97 17.50
C ILE A 191 -18.33 1.79 18.87
N GLU A 192 -19.65 1.62 18.86
CA GLU A 192 -20.47 1.49 20.06
C GLU A 192 -21.09 0.10 20.06
N ASN A 193 -20.83 -0.71 21.10
CA ASN A 193 -21.34 -2.09 21.20
C ASN A 193 -21.06 -2.91 19.92
N ASN A 194 -19.83 -2.86 19.41
CA ASN A 194 -19.40 -3.52 18.18
C ASN A 194 -20.21 -3.11 16.92
N THR A 195 -20.74 -1.88 16.90
CA THR A 195 -21.50 -1.32 15.78
C THR A 195 -20.96 0.06 15.42
N TRP A 196 -20.78 0.31 14.13
CA TRP A 196 -20.41 1.61 13.60
C TRP A 196 -21.59 2.58 13.66
N ALA A 197 -21.39 3.71 14.32
CA ALA A 197 -22.41 4.71 14.63
C ALA A 197 -21.86 6.14 14.47
N ASN A 198 -22.78 7.12 14.46
CA ASN A 198 -22.46 8.55 14.44
C ASN A 198 -21.56 8.97 13.27
N GLU A 199 -21.80 8.39 12.09
CA GLU A 199 -20.98 8.64 10.91
C GLU A 199 -21.05 10.10 10.44
N GLN A 200 -19.90 10.63 10.05
CA GLN A 200 -19.73 11.93 9.42
C GLN A 200 -18.83 11.79 8.19
N VAL A 201 -19.30 12.30 7.05
CA VAL A 201 -18.50 12.39 5.83
C VAL A 201 -17.50 13.54 5.98
N LEU A 202 -16.21 13.23 5.81
CA LEU A 202 -15.12 14.21 5.89
C LEU A 202 -14.67 14.67 4.51
N PHE A 203 -14.66 13.74 3.55
CA PHE A 203 -14.35 14.04 2.17
C PHE A 203 -15.09 13.10 1.23
N GLU A 204 -15.72 13.69 0.22
CA GLU A 204 -16.30 13.01 -0.92
C GLU A 204 -16.04 13.86 -2.17
N ALA A 205 -15.41 13.27 -3.18
CA ALA A 205 -15.15 13.96 -4.44
C ALA A 205 -16.46 14.24 -5.21
N PRO A 206 -16.49 15.26 -6.09
CA PRO A 206 -17.63 15.46 -7.00
C PRO A 206 -17.89 14.20 -7.85
N HIS A 207 -19.14 13.80 -7.99
CA HIS A 207 -19.53 12.51 -8.59
C HIS A 207 -19.11 12.38 -10.07
N GLU A 208 -19.02 13.49 -10.79
CA GLU A 208 -18.52 13.58 -12.15
C GLU A 208 -17.05 13.17 -12.30
N THR A 209 -16.28 13.20 -11.22
CA THR A 209 -14.86 12.79 -11.21
C THR A 209 -14.68 11.28 -11.00
N TYR A 210 -15.75 10.55 -10.68
CA TYR A 210 -15.67 9.11 -10.41
C TYR A 210 -15.30 8.34 -11.68
N ARG A 211 -14.46 7.30 -11.52
CA ARG A 211 -13.96 6.50 -12.63
C ARG A 211 -14.38 5.03 -12.51
N THR A 212 -14.59 4.39 -13.65
CA THR A 212 -14.99 2.97 -13.77
C THR A 212 -13.82 1.99 -13.71
N THR A 213 -12.60 2.49 -13.48
CA THR A 213 -11.38 1.68 -13.32
C THR A 213 -11.37 0.95 -11.97
N ARG A 214 -10.52 -0.07 -11.82
CA ARG A 214 -10.45 -0.91 -10.61
C ARG A 214 -9.13 -0.79 -9.85
N HIS A 215 -8.34 0.25 -10.11
CA HIS A 215 -6.99 0.42 -9.57
C HIS A 215 -6.71 1.88 -9.14
N HIS A 216 -5.73 2.04 -8.26
CA HIS A 216 -5.17 3.32 -7.80
C HIS A 216 -6.13 4.19 -6.99
N TYR A 217 -6.68 3.64 -5.91
CA TYR A 217 -7.52 4.40 -4.98
C TYR A 217 -6.71 5.23 -3.97
N GLY A 218 -5.47 4.85 -3.68
CA GLY A 218 -4.73 5.40 -2.54
C GLY A 218 -5.34 4.96 -1.21
N CYS A 219 -6.03 5.90 -0.55
CA CYS A 219 -6.80 5.76 0.69
C CYS A 219 -6.05 5.89 2.02
N ARG A 220 -4.73 6.02 2.06
CA ARG A 220 -4.02 6.16 3.33
C ARG A 220 -4.38 7.47 4.04
N ILE A 221 -4.54 7.45 5.37
CA ILE A 221 -4.84 8.55 6.28
C ILE A 221 -3.72 8.66 7.32
N VAL A 222 -3.25 9.87 7.62
CA VAL A 222 -2.38 10.15 8.77
C VAL A 222 -2.74 11.48 9.42
N PHE A 223 -2.38 11.62 10.70
CA PHE A 223 -2.52 12.87 11.45
C PHE A 223 -1.15 13.48 11.75
N ASP A 224 -1.00 14.78 11.56
CA ASP A 224 0.17 15.51 12.04
C ASP A 224 0.00 15.97 13.51
N PRO A 225 1.09 16.40 14.18
CA PRO A 225 1.04 16.90 15.55
C PRO A 225 0.12 18.11 15.75
N GLU A 226 -0.12 18.89 14.69
CA GLU A 226 -1.01 20.06 14.69
C GLU A 226 -2.50 19.67 14.58
N GLY A 227 -2.80 18.39 14.34
CA GLY A 227 -4.15 17.84 14.26
C GLY A 227 -4.81 18.01 12.90
N TYR A 228 -4.03 18.22 11.83
CA TYR A 228 -4.53 18.06 10.47
C TYR A 228 -4.56 16.59 10.07
N LEU A 229 -5.55 16.25 9.26
CA LEU A 229 -5.70 14.94 8.65
C LEU A 229 -5.24 15.05 7.18
N TYR A 230 -4.27 14.21 6.82
CA TYR A 230 -3.82 14.04 5.45
C TYR A 230 -4.33 12.73 4.89
N PHE A 231 -4.73 12.74 3.62
CA PHE A 231 -5.08 11.51 2.92
C PHE A 231 -4.70 11.59 1.44
N ALA A 232 -4.51 10.43 0.82
CA ALA A 232 -4.15 10.35 -0.59
C ALA A 232 -5.25 9.72 -1.45
N ILE A 233 -5.39 10.26 -2.66
CA ILE A 233 -6.21 9.67 -3.73
C ILE A 233 -5.29 9.38 -4.91
N GLY A 234 -5.23 8.12 -5.33
CA GLY A 234 -4.47 7.73 -6.52
C GLY A 234 -5.07 8.30 -7.81
N ASP A 235 -4.38 8.16 -8.93
CA ASP A 235 -4.80 8.71 -10.22
C ASP A 235 -6.04 8.01 -10.82
N ARG A 236 -6.50 6.92 -10.21
CA ARG A 236 -7.59 6.05 -10.68
C ARG A 236 -7.39 5.57 -12.13
N GLY A 237 -6.15 5.36 -12.55
CA GLY A 237 -5.80 4.89 -13.90
C GLY A 237 -5.77 5.96 -14.97
N ALA A 238 -5.74 7.24 -14.59
CA ALA A 238 -5.65 8.36 -15.52
C ALA A 238 -4.57 9.34 -15.06
N GLY A 239 -3.32 8.99 -15.33
CA GLY A 239 -2.16 9.73 -14.84
C GLY A 239 -2.14 11.19 -15.29
N PHE A 240 -2.63 11.51 -16.49
CA PHE A 240 -2.76 12.90 -16.95
C PHE A 240 -3.62 13.78 -16.02
N GLN A 241 -4.55 13.20 -15.26
CA GLN A 241 -5.36 13.94 -14.27
C GLN A 241 -4.59 14.27 -12.99
N ALA A 242 -3.45 13.64 -12.74
CA ALA A 242 -2.59 13.95 -11.60
C ALA A 242 -2.01 15.37 -11.68
N GLN A 243 -1.92 15.95 -12.89
CA GLN A 243 -1.47 17.32 -13.12
C GLN A 243 -2.59 18.37 -13.04
N ASP A 244 -3.87 17.94 -13.08
CA ASP A 244 -5.02 18.84 -13.00
C ASP A 244 -5.40 19.09 -11.53
N ASN A 245 -5.26 20.32 -11.06
CA ASN A 245 -5.56 20.71 -9.67
C ASN A 245 -7.07 20.90 -9.40
N SER A 246 -7.93 20.81 -10.41
CA SER A 246 -9.39 20.78 -10.26
C SER A 246 -9.94 19.37 -9.98
N LEU A 247 -9.08 18.34 -10.10
CA LEU A 247 -9.45 16.93 -9.96
C LEU A 247 -8.78 16.26 -8.74
N PRO A 248 -9.43 15.25 -8.14
CA PRO A 248 -8.90 14.51 -6.97
C PRO A 248 -7.85 13.47 -7.29
N ASN A 249 -7.71 13.11 -8.56
CA ASN A 249 -6.84 12.05 -9.00
C ASN A 249 -5.37 12.42 -8.78
N GLY A 250 -4.61 11.54 -8.11
CA GLY A 250 -3.16 11.66 -8.01
C GLY A 250 -2.69 12.79 -7.10
N LYS A 251 -3.29 12.89 -5.92
CA LYS A 251 -3.16 14.02 -5.00
C LYS A 251 -2.95 13.58 -3.55
N VAL A 252 -2.28 14.43 -2.78
CA VAL A 252 -2.40 14.45 -1.32
C VAL A 252 -3.33 15.60 -0.94
N HIS A 253 -4.24 15.31 -0.03
CA HIS A 253 -5.19 16.26 0.53
C HIS A 253 -4.89 16.51 2.00
N ARG A 254 -5.20 17.72 2.48
CA ARG A 254 -5.13 18.13 3.89
C ARG A 254 -6.45 18.77 4.31
N ILE A 255 -7.05 18.25 5.37
CA ILE A 255 -8.28 18.73 5.99
C ILE A 255 -8.14 18.77 7.51
N HIS A 256 -9.05 19.45 8.21
CA HIS A 256 -9.19 19.28 9.66
C HIS A 256 -9.81 17.92 9.99
N LYS A 257 -9.64 17.44 11.22
CA LYS A 257 -10.27 16.19 11.74
C LYS A 257 -11.78 16.13 11.54
N ASP A 258 -12.45 17.28 11.44
CA ASP A 258 -13.90 17.41 11.21
C ASP A 258 -14.31 17.63 9.75
N GLY A 259 -13.36 17.57 8.80
CA GLY A 259 -13.63 17.72 7.37
C GLY A 259 -13.56 19.16 6.86
N LYS A 260 -13.41 20.16 7.74
CA LYS A 260 -13.23 21.56 7.31
C LYS A 260 -11.92 21.73 6.55
N ILE A 261 -11.92 22.69 5.62
CA ILE A 261 -10.74 23.02 4.84
C ILE A 261 -9.86 24.02 5.61
N PRO A 262 -8.56 23.74 5.81
CA PRO A 262 -7.61 24.69 6.36
C PRO A 262 -7.47 25.92 5.47
N ALA A 263 -7.55 27.11 6.06
CA ALA A 263 -7.48 28.38 5.33
C ALA A 263 -6.10 28.65 4.71
N ASP A 264 -5.07 27.96 5.18
CA ASP A 264 -3.68 28.04 4.73
C ASP A 264 -3.33 26.93 3.71
N ASN A 265 -4.31 26.19 3.18
CA ASN A 265 -4.05 25.24 2.10
C ASN A 265 -3.47 25.96 0.85
N PRO A 266 -2.54 25.33 0.12
CA PRO A 266 -1.75 25.99 -0.93
C PRO A 266 -2.58 26.49 -2.13
N TYR A 267 -3.78 25.94 -2.35
CA TYR A 267 -4.62 26.24 -3.52
C TYR A 267 -5.85 27.10 -3.18
N MET A 268 -5.84 27.79 -2.03
CA MET A 268 -6.99 28.58 -1.59
C MET A 268 -7.31 29.76 -2.51
N SER A 269 -6.31 30.38 -3.13
CA SER A 269 -6.49 31.52 -4.05
C SER A 269 -6.89 31.13 -5.47
N ASP A 270 -6.70 29.87 -5.89
CA ASP A 270 -7.04 29.43 -7.25
C ASP A 270 -8.52 29.02 -7.31
N PRO A 271 -9.40 29.76 -8.03
CA PRO A 271 -10.84 29.49 -8.04
C PRO A 271 -11.21 28.14 -8.67
N LYS A 272 -10.32 27.52 -9.46
CA LYS A 272 -10.58 26.25 -10.14
C LYS A 272 -10.03 25.05 -9.36
N ALA A 273 -9.05 25.28 -8.49
CA ALA A 273 -8.43 24.22 -7.74
C ALA A 273 -9.32 23.73 -6.60
N MET A 274 -9.24 22.43 -6.32
CA MET A 274 -9.85 21.86 -5.14
C MET A 274 -9.16 22.36 -3.87
N LYS A 275 -9.97 22.82 -2.92
CA LYS A 275 -9.48 23.51 -1.73
C LYS A 275 -8.81 22.60 -0.70
N SER A 276 -9.08 21.30 -0.74
CA SER A 276 -8.41 20.32 0.12
C SER A 276 -7.02 19.93 -0.34
N LEU A 277 -6.55 20.37 -1.53
CA LEU A 277 -5.25 19.95 -2.05
C LEU A 277 -4.09 20.44 -1.20
N TYR A 278 -3.18 19.51 -0.91
CA TYR A 278 -1.89 19.77 -0.29
C TYR A 278 -0.76 19.65 -1.31
N SER A 279 -0.75 18.60 -2.13
CA SER A 279 0.17 18.42 -3.26
C SER A 279 -0.51 17.73 -4.45
N LEU A 280 0.18 17.70 -5.60
CA LEU A 280 -0.29 17.03 -6.80
C LEU A 280 0.81 16.26 -7.51
N GLY A 281 0.46 15.51 -8.56
CA GLY A 281 1.42 14.80 -9.41
C GLY A 281 1.88 13.47 -8.81
N ASN A 282 1.04 12.79 -8.04
CA ASN A 282 1.31 11.43 -7.56
C ASN A 282 0.52 10.41 -8.40
N ARG A 283 1.01 9.18 -8.50
CA ARG A 283 0.35 8.07 -9.20
C ARG A 283 -0.57 7.30 -8.29
N ASN A 284 -0.01 6.63 -7.28
CA ASN A 284 -0.79 5.78 -6.37
C ASN A 284 -0.05 5.59 -5.04
N ILE A 285 -0.15 6.58 -4.17
CA ILE A 285 0.35 6.53 -2.80
C ILE A 285 -0.28 5.33 -2.06
N GLN A 286 0.52 4.54 -1.37
CA GLN A 286 0.07 3.39 -0.57
C GLN A 286 0.40 3.55 0.90
N GLY A 287 1.56 4.15 1.22
CA GLY A 287 1.99 4.44 2.58
C GLY A 287 2.13 5.94 2.79
N MET A 288 1.83 6.39 4.00
CA MET A 288 1.99 7.76 4.46
C MET A 288 2.41 7.68 5.93
N ALA A 289 3.36 8.50 6.34
CA ALA A 289 3.82 8.58 7.72
C ALA A 289 4.24 10.02 8.04
N ILE A 290 3.97 10.47 9.26
CA ILE A 290 4.47 11.75 9.76
C ILE A 290 5.76 11.49 10.54
N HIS A 291 6.83 12.22 10.19
CA HIS A 291 8.08 12.13 10.94
C HIS A 291 7.85 12.64 12.36
N PRO A 292 8.13 11.83 13.40
CA PRO A 292 7.71 12.13 14.77
C PRO A 292 8.35 13.38 15.38
N GLU A 293 9.53 13.77 14.90
CA GLU A 293 10.23 14.95 15.41
C GLU A 293 10.04 16.23 14.56
N THR A 294 9.88 16.10 13.24
CA THR A 294 9.84 17.26 12.34
C THR A 294 8.41 17.60 11.90
N GLY A 295 7.44 16.71 12.12
CA GLY A 295 6.08 16.85 11.63
C GLY A 295 5.95 16.68 10.10
N GLU A 296 7.03 16.27 9.42
CA GLU A 296 7.04 16.20 7.97
C GLU A 296 6.31 14.97 7.43
N LEU A 297 5.51 15.16 6.38
CA LEU A 297 4.79 14.09 5.71
C LEU A 297 5.68 13.35 4.70
N TRP A 298 5.87 12.06 4.91
CA TRP A 298 6.53 11.14 3.99
C TRP A 298 5.53 10.17 3.40
N THR A 299 5.72 9.80 2.13
CA THR A 299 4.83 8.88 1.42
C THR A 299 5.59 7.91 0.56
N THR A 300 5.04 6.71 0.39
CA THR A 300 5.48 5.75 -0.61
C THR A 300 4.39 5.55 -1.65
N GLU A 301 4.78 5.43 -2.92
CA GLU A 301 3.83 5.22 -4.01
C GLU A 301 4.27 4.21 -5.05
N HIS A 302 3.28 3.57 -5.69
CA HIS A 302 3.54 2.65 -6.79
C HIS A 302 3.82 3.39 -8.08
N GLY A 303 4.97 3.10 -8.67
CA GLY A 303 5.25 3.37 -10.08
C GLY A 303 4.51 2.40 -11.01
N PRO A 304 4.65 2.57 -12.32
CA PRO A 304 4.15 1.62 -13.33
C PRO A 304 5.02 0.34 -13.33
N MET A 305 5.75 0.03 -14.41
CA MET A 305 6.75 -1.04 -14.40
C MET A 305 8.11 -0.47 -13.99
N GLY A 306 8.39 -0.49 -12.68
CA GLY A 306 9.50 0.28 -12.11
C GLY A 306 9.05 1.66 -11.62
N GLY A 307 9.91 2.33 -10.88
CA GLY A 307 9.69 3.71 -10.43
C GLY A 307 8.73 3.81 -9.26
N ASP A 308 8.76 2.85 -8.33
CA ASP A 308 8.17 3.09 -7.00
C ASP A 308 8.99 4.17 -6.30
N GLU A 309 8.34 5.01 -5.50
CA GLU A 309 8.99 6.19 -4.95
C GLU A 309 8.75 6.32 -3.45
N LEU A 310 9.72 6.94 -2.77
CA LEU A 310 9.62 7.54 -1.45
C LEU A 310 9.72 9.06 -1.63
N ASN A 311 8.71 9.78 -1.17
CA ASN A 311 8.56 11.21 -1.36
C ASN A 311 8.35 11.93 -0.02
N LEU A 312 9.12 12.99 0.23
CA LEU A 312 8.85 13.97 1.27
C LEU A 312 7.85 15.00 0.72
N ILE A 313 6.60 14.90 1.15
CA ILE A 313 5.51 15.72 0.61
C ILE A 313 5.48 17.11 1.25
N LYS A 314 5.58 18.11 0.40
CA LYS A 314 5.55 19.55 0.70
C LYS A 314 4.31 20.25 0.12
N PRO A 315 3.81 21.31 0.79
CA PRO A 315 2.61 22.03 0.35
C PRO A 315 2.83 22.71 -1.00
N GLY A 316 1.84 22.62 -1.88
CA GLY A 316 1.81 23.27 -3.20
C GLY A 316 2.76 22.67 -4.22
N LYS A 317 3.45 21.57 -3.89
CA LYS A 317 4.43 20.94 -4.78
C LYS A 317 3.79 19.93 -5.73
N ASN A 318 4.47 19.72 -6.85
CA ASN A 318 4.11 18.81 -7.92
C ASN A 318 5.15 17.67 -7.99
N TYR A 319 4.73 16.43 -7.79
CA TYR A 319 5.59 15.23 -7.84
C TYR A 319 5.68 14.60 -9.23
N GLY A 320 5.09 15.26 -10.23
CA GLY A 320 5.44 15.10 -11.62
C GLY A 320 4.73 13.98 -12.39
N TRP A 321 4.05 13.04 -11.74
CA TRP A 321 3.27 12.02 -12.45
C TRP A 321 2.12 12.65 -13.26
N GLU A 322 1.87 12.29 -14.52
CA GLU A 322 2.59 11.33 -15.37
C GLU A 322 3.58 11.97 -16.35
N THR A 323 3.89 13.27 -16.18
CA THR A 323 4.82 14.03 -17.03
C THR A 323 6.27 13.56 -16.90
N ILE A 324 6.68 13.22 -15.68
CA ILE A 324 7.95 12.57 -15.39
C ILE A 324 7.71 11.25 -14.67
N THR A 325 8.56 10.26 -14.93
CA THR A 325 8.56 9.01 -14.15
C THR A 325 9.87 8.24 -14.36
N TYR A 326 10.26 7.46 -13.36
CA TYR A 326 11.35 6.48 -13.46
C TYR A 326 10.90 5.10 -13.99
N GLY A 327 9.59 4.93 -14.25
CA GLY A 327 9.02 3.68 -14.74
C GLY A 327 8.59 3.74 -16.20
N ILE A 328 8.30 2.57 -16.76
CA ILE A 328 7.77 2.43 -18.12
C ILE A 328 6.42 1.71 -18.10
N ASN A 329 5.72 1.68 -19.24
CA ASN A 329 4.47 0.94 -19.34
C ASN A 329 4.72 -0.56 -19.14
N TYR A 330 3.69 -1.25 -18.65
CA TYR A 330 3.74 -2.69 -18.43
C TYR A 330 3.88 -3.53 -19.71
N ASN A 331 3.67 -2.94 -20.88
CA ASN A 331 3.92 -3.57 -22.19
C ASN A 331 5.33 -3.26 -22.73
N GLY A 332 6.19 -2.62 -21.93
CA GLY A 332 7.57 -2.28 -22.29
C GLY A 332 7.74 -0.95 -23.03
N THR A 333 6.66 -0.24 -23.39
CA THR A 333 6.80 1.08 -24.03
C THR A 333 7.11 2.16 -23.01
N ILE A 334 7.82 3.21 -23.45
CA ILE A 334 8.14 4.36 -22.62
C ILE A 334 6.87 5.20 -22.39
N ILE A 335 6.66 5.69 -21.16
CA ILE A 335 5.57 6.63 -20.83
C ILE A 335 5.99 8.05 -21.22
N THR A 336 7.21 8.42 -20.83
CA THR A 336 7.85 9.71 -21.09
C THR A 336 9.36 9.49 -21.06
N GLU A 337 10.11 10.24 -21.86
CA GLU A 337 11.58 10.25 -21.82
C GLU A 337 12.12 11.08 -20.65
N LEU A 338 11.23 11.77 -19.92
CA LEU A 338 11.60 12.71 -18.88
C LEU A 338 11.58 12.04 -17.51
N THR A 339 12.71 12.06 -16.82
CA THR A 339 12.81 11.69 -15.40
C THR A 339 12.79 12.91 -14.48
N HIS A 340 12.96 14.11 -15.05
CA HIS A 340 12.98 15.38 -14.34
C HIS A 340 12.43 16.49 -15.24
N MET A 341 11.86 17.52 -14.62
CA MET A 341 11.37 18.72 -15.28
C MET A 341 11.37 19.87 -14.28
N GLU A 342 11.65 21.09 -14.75
CA GLU A 342 11.53 22.30 -13.92
C GLU A 342 10.11 22.43 -13.34
N GLY A 343 10.03 22.79 -12.06
CA GLY A 343 8.74 22.91 -11.35
C GLY A 343 8.17 21.60 -10.81
N MET A 344 8.86 20.47 -10.99
CA MET A 344 8.49 19.16 -10.45
C MET A 344 9.54 18.68 -9.45
N GLU A 345 9.07 18.22 -8.29
CA GLU A 345 9.90 17.64 -7.25
C GLU A 345 10.39 16.25 -7.67
N GLN A 346 11.56 15.87 -7.17
CA GLN A 346 12.14 14.55 -7.37
C GLN A 346 11.91 13.67 -6.14
N PRO A 347 11.78 12.35 -6.31
CA PRO A 347 11.67 11.46 -5.18
C PRO A 347 12.97 11.46 -4.35
N ASN A 348 12.80 11.34 -3.05
CA ASN A 348 13.90 11.21 -2.11
C ASN A 348 14.62 9.87 -2.27
N PHE A 349 13.89 8.85 -2.74
CA PHE A 349 14.41 7.55 -3.13
C PHE A 349 13.44 6.87 -4.08
N TYR A 350 13.93 6.01 -4.97
CA TYR A 350 13.08 5.27 -5.89
C TYR A 350 13.61 3.85 -6.13
N TRP A 351 12.70 2.92 -6.44
CA TRP A 351 13.02 1.52 -6.71
C TRP A 351 12.76 1.19 -8.19
N THR A 352 13.82 0.77 -8.87
CA THR A 352 13.79 0.21 -10.22
C THR A 352 14.59 -1.11 -10.22
N PRO A 353 13.93 -2.28 -10.22
CA PRO A 353 12.49 -2.52 -10.38
C PRO A 353 11.64 -2.08 -9.17
N SER A 354 10.34 -1.90 -9.40
CA SER A 354 9.35 -1.69 -8.34
C SER A 354 9.31 -2.87 -7.37
N ILE A 355 9.28 -2.57 -6.08
CA ILE A 355 9.08 -3.54 -4.99
C ILE A 355 7.59 -3.67 -4.59
N ALA A 356 6.73 -2.88 -5.23
CA ALA A 356 5.33 -2.63 -4.90
C ALA A 356 5.19 -2.15 -3.45
N VAL A 357 5.78 -1.00 -3.15
CA VAL A 357 5.76 -0.36 -1.82
C VAL A 357 4.34 -0.26 -1.24
N CYS A 358 4.19 -0.47 0.05
CA CYS A 358 2.88 -0.39 0.71
C CYS A 358 2.94 0.43 1.99
N GLY A 359 2.52 -0.11 3.14
CA GLY A 359 2.56 0.57 4.43
C GLY A 359 3.89 1.27 4.70
N LEU A 360 3.79 2.40 5.40
CA LEU A 360 4.90 3.25 5.75
C LEU A 360 4.69 3.72 7.19
N ASP A 361 5.71 3.60 8.03
CA ASP A 361 5.67 4.16 9.38
C ASP A 361 7.07 4.56 9.84
N PHE A 362 7.18 5.60 10.66
CA PHE A 362 8.41 5.89 11.38
C PHE A 362 8.41 5.09 12.67
N TYR A 363 9.49 4.34 12.92
CA TYR A 363 9.60 3.64 14.18
C TYR A 363 9.74 4.63 15.34
N ARG A 364 8.74 4.65 16.21
CA ARG A 364 8.60 5.59 17.34
C ARG A 364 8.65 4.93 18.73
N GLY A 365 8.74 3.61 18.78
CA GLY A 365 8.76 2.85 20.03
C GLY A 365 10.12 2.86 20.72
N ASP A 366 10.18 2.27 21.91
CA ASP A 366 11.41 2.16 22.70
C ASP A 366 12.01 0.74 22.73
N LEU A 367 11.32 -0.26 22.17
CA LEU A 367 11.84 -1.64 22.09
C LEU A 367 13.06 -1.74 21.15
N PHE A 368 13.03 -1.04 20.02
CA PHE A 368 14.11 -1.01 19.02
C PHE A 368 14.83 0.34 19.04
N LYS A 369 15.54 0.64 20.14
CA LYS A 369 16.19 1.95 20.34
C LYS A 369 17.05 2.43 19.16
N LYS A 370 17.77 1.53 18.49
CA LYS A 370 18.62 1.86 17.32
C LYS A 370 17.83 2.18 16.06
N TRP A 371 16.55 1.84 16.03
CA TRP A 371 15.65 2.05 14.90
C TRP A 371 14.78 3.29 15.07
N LYS A 372 14.91 4.03 16.17
CA LYS A 372 14.14 5.25 16.42
C LYS A 372 14.30 6.24 15.25
N ASN A 373 13.16 6.73 14.74
CA ASN A 373 13.05 7.61 13.58
C ASN A 373 13.54 7.02 12.25
N LYS A 374 13.87 5.72 12.20
CA LYS A 374 14.04 5.01 10.92
C LYS A 374 12.68 4.69 10.31
N LEU A 375 12.65 4.57 9.00
CA LEU A 375 11.43 4.39 8.23
C LEU A 375 11.21 2.91 7.93
N LEU A 376 10.07 2.38 8.36
CA LEU A 376 9.59 1.04 8.03
C LEU A 376 8.80 1.11 6.73
N VAL A 377 9.19 0.32 5.73
CA VAL A 377 8.57 0.29 4.41
C VAL A 377 8.14 -1.13 4.08
N GLY A 378 6.85 -1.35 3.89
CA GLY A 378 6.34 -2.63 3.40
C GLY A 378 6.52 -2.77 1.88
N ALA A 379 6.69 -4.01 1.40
CA ALA A 379 6.81 -4.33 -0.03
C ALA A 379 5.97 -5.57 -0.41
N LEU A 380 4.96 -5.35 -1.24
CA LEU A 380 3.99 -6.38 -1.66
C LEU A 380 4.59 -7.45 -2.58
N LYS A 381 5.51 -7.06 -3.47
CA LYS A 381 5.98 -7.95 -4.57
C LYS A 381 6.99 -8.98 -4.07
N TYR A 382 7.88 -8.56 -3.18
CA TYR A 382 8.96 -9.39 -2.67
C TYR A 382 8.72 -9.92 -1.25
N GLU A 383 7.55 -9.62 -0.67
CA GLU A 383 7.16 -10.08 0.68
C GLU A 383 8.15 -9.59 1.73
N GLU A 384 8.49 -8.31 1.67
CA GLU A 384 9.53 -7.70 2.48
C GLU A 384 8.99 -6.60 3.39
N VAL A 385 9.61 -6.47 4.57
CA VAL A 385 9.64 -5.21 5.32
C VAL A 385 11.07 -4.69 5.25
N ARG A 386 11.20 -3.42 4.88
CA ARG A 386 12.48 -2.72 4.79
C ARG A 386 12.59 -1.66 5.89
N LEU A 387 13.81 -1.44 6.34
CA LEU A 387 14.16 -0.41 7.31
C LEU A 387 15.12 0.57 6.64
N LEU A 388 14.65 1.79 6.41
CA LEU A 388 15.45 2.84 5.83
C LEU A 388 16.02 3.76 6.91
N SER A 389 17.31 4.06 6.81
CA SER A 389 17.95 5.10 7.62
C SER A 389 18.05 6.38 6.81
N LEU A 390 17.60 7.50 7.38
CA LEU A 390 17.64 8.81 6.74
C LEU A 390 18.72 9.69 7.36
N GLU A 391 19.39 10.48 6.53
CA GLU A 391 20.18 11.63 6.96
C GLU A 391 19.63 12.89 6.28
N GLY A 392 18.97 13.74 7.09
CA GLY A 392 18.05 14.75 6.55
C GLY A 392 16.99 14.08 5.68
N ASN A 393 16.94 14.46 4.40
CA ASN A 393 15.93 13.98 3.46
C ASN A 393 16.47 12.89 2.50
N ARG A 394 17.63 12.28 2.80
CA ARG A 394 18.29 11.29 1.95
C ARG A 394 18.30 9.92 2.61
N VAL A 395 17.99 8.87 1.83
CA VAL A 395 18.14 7.48 2.26
C VAL A 395 19.62 7.09 2.24
N MET A 396 20.17 6.75 3.40
CA MET A 396 21.57 6.36 3.57
C MET A 396 21.74 4.84 3.64
N HIS A 397 20.71 4.12 4.07
CA HIS A 397 20.72 2.67 4.17
C HIS A 397 19.32 2.09 3.92
N ASP A 398 19.25 0.93 3.26
CA ASP A 398 18.05 0.13 2.99
C ASP A 398 18.33 -1.32 3.39
N GLU A 399 17.78 -1.75 4.52
CA GLU A 399 17.90 -3.12 5.04
C GLU A 399 16.58 -3.86 4.91
N VAL A 400 16.61 -5.11 4.44
CA VAL A 400 15.45 -6.00 4.53
C VAL A 400 15.42 -6.65 5.91
N ILE A 401 14.43 -6.28 6.73
CA ILE A 401 14.26 -6.76 8.11
C ILE A 401 13.19 -7.84 8.23
N LEU A 402 12.44 -8.17 7.18
CA LEU A 402 11.54 -9.32 7.14
C LEU A 402 11.43 -9.76 5.70
N LYS A 403 11.43 -11.07 5.42
CA LYS A 403 11.30 -11.60 4.06
C LYS A 403 10.52 -12.91 4.01
N GLY A 404 9.70 -13.06 2.98
CA GLY A 404 9.07 -14.34 2.60
C GLY A 404 8.08 -14.90 3.62
N GLN A 405 7.51 -14.05 4.47
CA GLN A 405 6.47 -14.45 5.44
C GLN A 405 5.06 -14.29 4.88
N GLY A 406 4.93 -13.74 3.66
CA GLY A 406 3.67 -13.38 3.02
C GLY A 406 3.69 -11.98 2.45
N ARG A 407 2.69 -11.68 1.62
CA ARG A 407 2.56 -10.39 0.94
C ARG A 407 2.28 -9.26 1.93
N VAL A 408 3.31 -8.50 2.29
CA VAL A 408 3.23 -7.36 3.20
C VAL A 408 2.35 -6.28 2.59
N ARG A 409 1.39 -5.81 3.38
CA ARG A 409 0.42 -4.79 3.03
C ARG A 409 0.55 -3.56 3.91
N ASP A 410 0.76 -3.76 5.20
CA ASP A 410 0.97 -2.66 6.13
C ASP A 410 2.07 -2.97 7.13
N VAL A 411 2.67 -1.90 7.66
CA VAL A 411 3.62 -1.97 8.77
C VAL A 411 3.37 -0.79 9.70
N GLN A 412 3.26 -1.06 11.00
CA GLN A 412 2.94 -0.04 11.98
C GLN A 412 3.64 -0.31 13.31
N THR A 413 4.10 0.75 13.98
CA THR A 413 4.59 0.72 15.35
C THR A 413 3.41 0.71 16.31
N GLY A 414 3.29 -0.36 17.08
CA GLY A 414 2.25 -0.49 18.10
C GLY A 414 2.53 0.35 19.35
N PRO A 415 1.51 0.57 20.20
CA PRO A 415 1.62 1.33 21.45
C PRO A 415 2.55 0.68 22.49
N ASP A 416 2.86 -0.61 22.35
CA ASP A 416 3.83 -1.33 23.16
C ASP A 416 5.26 -1.25 22.62
N GLY A 417 5.47 -0.53 21.51
CA GLY A 417 6.75 -0.35 20.83
C GLY A 417 7.15 -1.53 19.93
N ALA A 418 6.31 -2.56 19.77
CA ALA A 418 6.54 -3.62 18.81
C ALA A 418 6.22 -3.17 17.37
N ILE A 419 6.70 -3.90 16.38
CA ILE A 419 6.37 -3.66 14.97
C ILE A 419 5.30 -4.68 14.54
N TYR A 420 4.19 -4.19 14.01
CA TYR A 420 3.09 -4.98 13.52
C TYR A 420 3.13 -5.01 11.99
N VAL A 421 3.07 -6.20 11.40
CA VAL A 421 3.15 -6.38 9.94
C VAL A 421 1.88 -7.08 9.45
N VAL A 422 1.12 -6.40 8.60
CA VAL A 422 -0.12 -6.91 8.02
C VAL A 422 0.20 -7.64 6.72
N LEU A 423 -0.25 -8.89 6.62
CA LEU A 423 -0.02 -9.77 5.47
C LEU A 423 -1.34 -10.12 4.79
N ASN A 424 -1.37 -10.08 3.46
CA ASN A 424 -2.56 -10.44 2.69
C ASN A 424 -2.72 -11.95 2.51
N ASP A 425 -1.61 -12.69 2.48
CA ASP A 425 -1.59 -14.10 2.14
C ASP A 425 -0.36 -14.80 2.74
N PRO A 426 -0.48 -15.43 3.93
CA PRO A 426 -1.73 -15.65 4.67
C PRO A 426 -2.32 -14.35 5.21
N GLY A 427 -3.65 -14.32 5.38
CA GLY A 427 -4.35 -13.19 6.01
C GLY A 427 -4.05 -13.17 7.51
N THR A 428 -3.03 -12.42 7.90
CA THR A 428 -2.40 -12.51 9.22
C THR A 428 -1.75 -11.18 9.60
N VAL A 429 -1.68 -10.89 10.89
CA VAL A 429 -0.83 -9.83 11.44
C VAL A 429 0.27 -10.47 12.26
N LEU A 430 1.52 -10.16 11.92
CA LEU A 430 2.69 -10.54 12.69
C LEU A 430 3.04 -9.43 13.68
N LYS A 431 3.61 -9.82 14.81
CA LYS A 431 4.22 -8.92 15.81
C LYS A 431 5.71 -9.25 15.91
N LEU A 432 6.55 -8.26 15.65
CA LEU A 432 8.00 -8.36 15.74
C LEU A 432 8.50 -7.67 17.01
N MET A 433 9.33 -8.36 17.78
CA MET A 433 9.90 -7.87 19.03
C MET A 433 11.39 -8.22 19.09
N PRO A 434 12.24 -7.43 19.75
CA PRO A 434 13.61 -7.84 19.99
C PRO A 434 13.62 -9.05 20.93
N LYS A 435 14.47 -10.02 20.67
CA LYS A 435 14.77 -11.09 21.62
C LYS A 435 15.62 -10.49 22.73
N ILE A 436 15.09 -10.49 23.94
CA ILE A 436 15.85 -10.14 25.15
C ILE A 436 16.48 -11.44 25.63
N ASP A 437 17.80 -11.50 25.60
CA ASP A 437 18.58 -12.64 26.11
C ASP A 437 18.56 -12.74 27.64
#